data_AF-A0A9D0ZCX4-F1
#
_entry.id   AF-A0A9D0ZCX4-F1
#
_cell.length_a   1.000
_cell.length_b   1.000
_cell.length_c   1.000
_cell.angle_alpha   90.00
_cell.angle_beta   90.00
_cell.angle_gamma   90.00
#
_symmetry.space_group_name_H-M   'P 1'
#
loop_
_entity.id
_entity.type
_entity.pdbx_description
1 polymer ?
#
loop_
_entity_poly.entity_id
_entity_poly.type
_entity_poly.pdbx_seq_one_letter_code
_entity_poly.pdbx_strand_id
1 'polypeptide(L)'
;MTQPERLEFLIKYLLSERKEYADVRVPEGEEERRYLLRSLMNVRPPEPIGADFLAVQDEYLRAELAKRRTVRPDELPEAEPGIRLYQGDITALGADAIVNAANSGLTGCYIPCHGCIDNATHSAAGVQLRLECAALMSEQGREEPPGGAKITKAYNLPAKYVLHTVGPIVRGAPTLRDCELLESC
;
A
#
# COMPACT_ATOMS: atom_id res chain seq x y z
N MET A 1 19.50 -7.57 12.04
CA MET A 1 18.54 -8.68 12.16
C MET A 1 18.51 -9.44 10.85
N THR A 2 18.34 -10.76 10.89
CA THR A 2 18.04 -11.58 9.71
C THR A 2 16.59 -11.34 9.23
N GLN A 3 16.25 -11.72 8.00
CA GLN A 3 14.88 -11.50 7.50
C GLN A 3 13.80 -12.21 8.35
N PRO A 4 13.99 -13.46 8.80
CA PRO A 4 13.05 -14.11 9.72
C PRO A 4 12.94 -13.41 11.08
N GLU A 5 14.06 -12.91 11.62
CA GLU A 5 14.05 -12.14 12.88
C GLU A 5 13.26 -10.83 12.75
N ARG A 6 13.43 -10.12 11.62
CA ARG A 6 12.64 -8.90 11.33
C ARG A 6 11.15 -9.23 11.26
N LEU A 7 10.77 -10.27 10.53
CA LEU A 7 9.38 -10.71 10.40
C LEU A 7 8.77 -11.03 11.77
N GLU A 8 9.48 -11.82 12.59
CA GLU A 8 9.02 -12.18 13.92
C GLU A 8 8.90 -10.97 14.86
N PHE A 9 9.86 -10.05 14.81
CA PHE A 9 9.81 -8.80 15.57
C PHE A 9 8.60 -7.95 15.19
N LEU A 10 8.36 -7.74 13.89
CA LEU A 10 7.24 -6.91 13.42
C LEU A 10 5.89 -7.50 13.85
N ILE A 11 5.72 -8.82 13.72
CA ILE A 11 4.51 -9.51 14.17
C ILE A 11 4.33 -9.33 15.68
N LYS A 12 5.35 -9.65 16.49
CA LYS A 12 5.27 -9.53 17.95
C LYS A 12 4.99 -8.10 18.40
N TYR A 13 5.60 -7.11 17.74
CA TYR A 13 5.34 -5.71 18.00
C TYR A 13 3.85 -5.39 17.80
N LEU A 14 3.29 -5.69 16.63
CA LEU A 14 1.88 -5.40 16.30
C LEU A 14 0.90 -6.16 17.21
N LEU A 15 1.18 -7.43 17.53
CA LEU A 15 0.37 -8.21 18.47
C LEU A 15 0.40 -7.61 19.88
N SER A 16 1.50 -6.98 20.29
CA SER A 16 1.63 -6.35 21.60
C SER A 16 0.91 -5.00 21.72
N GLU A 17 0.56 -4.35 20.60
CA GLU A 17 -0.10 -3.04 20.61
C GLU A 17 -1.54 -3.10 21.17
N ARG A 18 -2.21 -4.26 21.07
CA ARG A 18 -3.63 -4.40 21.43
C ARG A 18 -3.93 -5.68 22.18
N LYS A 19 -4.73 -5.55 23.25
CA LYS A 19 -5.15 -6.69 24.09
C LYS A 19 -5.99 -7.73 23.34
N GLU A 20 -6.69 -7.30 22.29
CA GLU A 20 -7.51 -8.19 21.44
C GLU A 20 -6.69 -9.27 20.71
N TYR A 21 -5.36 -9.08 20.61
CA TYR A 21 -4.44 -10.03 20.00
C TYR A 21 -3.74 -10.96 20.99
N ALA A 22 -4.09 -10.91 22.29
CA ALA A 22 -3.39 -11.67 23.33
C ALA A 22 -3.35 -13.19 23.08
N ASP A 23 -4.39 -13.75 22.45
CA ASP A 23 -4.51 -15.18 22.16
C ASP A 23 -3.99 -15.57 20.76
N VAL A 24 -3.57 -14.60 19.95
CA VAL A 24 -3.07 -14.86 18.59
C VAL A 24 -1.66 -15.45 18.69
N ARG A 25 -1.52 -16.68 18.20
CA ARG A 25 -0.22 -17.37 18.15
C ARG A 25 0.51 -17.03 16.85
N VAL A 26 1.81 -16.81 16.95
CA VAL A 26 2.69 -16.67 15.79
C VAL A 26 2.88 -18.05 15.15
N PRO A 27 2.51 -18.26 13.87
CA PRO A 27 2.69 -19.54 13.18
C PRO A 27 4.17 -19.94 13.09
N GLU A 28 4.47 -21.22 12.85
CA GLU A 28 5.84 -21.69 12.62
C GLU A 28 6.30 -21.44 11.18
N GLY A 29 5.40 -21.60 10.21
CA GLY A 29 5.69 -21.45 8.78
C GLY A 29 5.92 -20.00 8.35
N GLU A 30 6.86 -19.80 7.42
CA GLU A 30 7.25 -18.46 6.96
C GLU A 30 6.14 -17.76 6.18
N GLU A 31 5.43 -18.49 5.30
CA GLU A 31 4.33 -17.94 4.50
C GLU A 31 3.16 -17.50 5.39
N GLU A 32 2.82 -18.30 6.41
CA GLU A 32 1.78 -17.97 7.38
C GLU A 32 2.18 -16.77 8.24
N ARG A 33 3.46 -16.63 8.61
CA ARG A 33 3.97 -15.42 9.28
C ARG A 33 3.88 -14.20 8.38
N ARG A 34 4.23 -14.30 7.10
CA ARG A 34 4.10 -13.22 6.11
C ARG A 34 2.63 -12.79 5.96
N TYR A 35 1.73 -13.77 5.86
CA TYR A 35 0.29 -13.53 5.81
C TYR A 35 -0.22 -12.83 7.09
N LEU A 36 0.23 -13.27 8.27
CA LEU A 36 -0.12 -12.66 9.54
C LEU A 36 0.40 -11.22 9.64
N LEU A 37 1.66 -10.95 9.29
CA LEU A 37 2.23 -9.60 9.28
C LEU A 37 1.39 -8.67 8.39
N ARG A 38 1.12 -9.09 7.15
CA ARG A 38 0.31 -8.30 6.21
C ARG A 38 -1.09 -8.05 6.77
N SER A 39 -1.72 -9.07 7.33
CA SER A 39 -3.05 -8.97 7.95
C SER A 39 -3.08 -7.93 9.07
N LEU A 40 -2.11 -7.99 9.99
CA LEU A 40 -1.98 -7.04 11.10
C LEU A 40 -1.75 -5.61 10.59
N MET A 41 -0.84 -5.43 9.63
CA MET A 41 -0.60 -4.12 9.01
C MET A 41 -1.85 -3.56 8.30
N ASN A 42 -2.66 -4.42 7.66
CA ASN A 42 -3.87 -4.00 6.95
C ASN A 42 -4.96 -3.52 7.91
N VAL A 43 -5.15 -4.18 9.05
CA VAL A 43 -6.21 -3.80 10.00
C VAL A 43 -5.78 -2.69 10.98
N ARG A 44 -4.48 -2.44 11.12
CA ARG A 44 -3.95 -1.45 12.06
C ARG A 44 -4.44 -0.04 11.72
N PRO A 45 -5.11 0.69 12.63
CA PRO A 45 -5.50 2.08 12.39
C PRO A 45 -4.27 3.00 12.22
N PRO A 46 -4.44 4.20 11.63
CA PRO A 46 -3.37 5.16 11.38
C PRO A 46 -2.93 5.90 12.67
N GLU A 47 -2.54 5.15 13.69
CA GLU A 47 -2.02 5.67 14.96
C GLU A 47 -0.49 5.79 14.91
N PRO A 48 0.13 6.69 15.70
CA PRO A 48 1.58 6.77 15.81
C PRO A 48 2.22 5.41 16.08
N ILE A 49 3.43 5.19 15.55
CA ILE A 49 4.17 3.94 15.71
C ILE A 49 5.65 4.24 15.99
N GLY A 50 6.30 3.37 16.75
CA GLY A 50 7.68 3.58 17.21
C GLY A 50 8.69 3.61 16.07
N ALA A 51 9.73 4.44 16.22
CA ALA A 51 10.81 4.56 15.25
C ALA A 51 11.54 3.21 15.01
N ASP A 52 11.69 2.39 16.06
CA ASP A 52 12.31 1.06 15.94
C ASP A 52 11.49 0.13 15.05
N PHE A 53 10.15 0.17 15.17
CA PHE A 53 9.28 -0.59 14.26
C PHE A 53 9.45 -0.14 12.82
N LEU A 54 9.44 1.18 12.57
CA LEU A 54 9.59 1.73 11.22
C LEU A 54 10.93 1.33 10.61
N ALA A 55 12.02 1.41 11.37
CA ALA A 55 13.34 1.02 10.90
C ALA A 55 13.40 -0.46 10.51
N VAL A 56 12.86 -1.36 11.36
CA VAL A 56 12.84 -2.80 11.08
C VAL A 56 11.91 -3.13 9.90
N GLN A 57 10.76 -2.45 9.80
CA GLN A 57 9.81 -2.61 8.71
C GLN A 57 10.43 -2.19 7.38
N ASP A 58 11.11 -1.05 7.34
CA ASP A 58 11.77 -0.55 6.14
C ASP A 58 12.86 -1.51 5.65
N GLU A 59 13.69 -2.02 6.56
CA GLU A 59 14.67 -3.06 6.20
C GLU A 59 14.00 -4.33 5.68
N TYR A 60 12.92 -4.77 6.33
CA TYR A 60 12.17 -5.95 5.93
C TYR A 60 11.58 -5.78 4.52
N LEU A 61 10.85 -4.69 4.26
CA LEU A 61 10.18 -4.42 2.99
C LEU A 61 11.18 -4.21 1.85
N ARG A 62 12.29 -3.51 2.09
CA ARG A 62 13.36 -3.36 1.08
C ARG A 62 14.03 -4.69 0.74
N ALA A 63 14.23 -5.55 1.73
CA ALA A 63 14.75 -6.90 1.49
C ALA A 63 13.75 -7.78 0.73
N GLU A 64 12.44 -7.61 0.94
CA GLU A 64 11.41 -8.27 0.12
C GLU A 64 11.37 -7.75 -1.32
N LEU A 65 11.48 -6.43 -1.50
CA LEU A 65 11.57 -5.82 -2.83
C LEU A 65 12.82 -6.31 -3.58
N ALA A 66 13.97 -6.43 -2.91
CA ALA A 66 15.22 -6.88 -3.51
C ALA A 66 15.17 -8.33 -4.04
N LYS A 67 14.19 -9.15 -3.62
CA LYS A 67 13.94 -10.49 -4.20
C LYS A 67 13.26 -10.42 -5.56
N ARG A 68 12.75 -9.25 -5.95
CA ARG A 68 12.06 -9.00 -7.21
C ARG A 68 12.94 -8.11 -8.08
N ARG A 69 12.80 -8.21 -9.40
CA ARG A 69 13.43 -7.26 -10.31
C ARG A 69 12.62 -5.97 -10.30
N THR A 70 13.23 -4.87 -9.89
CA THR A 70 12.70 -3.54 -10.18
C THR A 70 12.79 -3.27 -11.67
N VAL A 71 11.67 -2.88 -12.28
CA VAL A 71 11.59 -2.51 -13.69
C VAL A 71 11.52 -1.00 -13.79
N ARG A 72 12.36 -0.39 -14.63
CA ARG A 72 12.23 1.03 -14.92
C ARG A 72 11.44 1.26 -16.22
N PRO A 73 10.61 2.30 -16.30
CA PRO A 73 9.83 2.58 -17.52
C PRO A 73 10.68 2.68 -18.78
N ASP A 74 11.90 3.26 -18.70
CA ASP A 74 12.83 3.44 -19.83
C ASP A 74 13.32 2.12 -20.46
N GLU A 75 13.21 0.99 -19.73
CA GLU A 75 13.57 -0.34 -20.21
C GLU A 75 12.46 -1.03 -21.04
N LEU A 76 11.23 -0.52 -20.99
CA LEU A 76 10.06 -1.11 -21.65
C LEU A 76 9.91 -0.63 -23.10
N PRO A 77 9.38 -1.45 -24.02
CA PRO A 77 9.08 -0.98 -25.38
C PRO A 77 7.97 0.09 -25.36
N GLU A 78 8.10 1.07 -26.24
CA GLU A 78 7.03 2.05 -26.49
C GLU A 78 5.94 1.43 -27.35
N ALA A 79 4.69 1.58 -26.90
CA ALA A 79 3.52 1.25 -27.67
C ALA A 79 3.12 2.44 -28.57
N GLU A 80 3.23 3.66 -28.03
CA GLU A 80 3.07 4.94 -28.71
C GLU A 80 4.08 5.95 -28.11
N PRO A 81 4.34 7.10 -28.76
CA PRO A 81 5.26 8.11 -28.21
C PRO A 81 4.88 8.51 -26.77
N GLY A 82 5.75 8.17 -25.81
CA GLY A 82 5.52 8.44 -24.39
C GLY A 82 4.59 7.45 -23.66
N ILE A 83 4.09 6.41 -24.32
CA ILE A 83 3.21 5.38 -23.74
C ILE A 83 3.89 4.01 -23.83
N ARG A 84 3.92 3.30 -22.69
CA ARG A 84 4.54 1.97 -22.56
C ARG A 84 3.57 1.02 -21.87
N LEU A 85 3.57 -0.25 -22.29
CA LEU A 85 2.76 -1.29 -21.67
C LEU A 85 3.65 -2.18 -20.80
N TYR A 86 3.23 -2.38 -19.55
CA TYR A 86 3.91 -3.24 -18.59
C TYR A 86 2.95 -4.28 -18.04
N GLN A 87 3.33 -5.56 -18.14
CA GLN A 87 2.66 -6.65 -17.46
C GLN A 87 3.55 -7.13 -16.31
N GLY A 88 3.18 -6.78 -15.08
CA GLY A 88 3.92 -7.19 -13.91
C GLY A 88 3.42 -6.54 -12.62
N ASP A 89 4.28 -6.57 -11.60
CA ASP A 89 3.98 -6.05 -10.26
C ASP A 89 4.27 -4.55 -10.20
N ILE A 90 3.22 -3.73 -10.09
CA ILE A 90 3.36 -2.26 -10.00
C ILE A 90 4.18 -1.83 -8.77
N THR A 91 4.22 -2.64 -7.71
CA THR A 91 5.01 -2.35 -6.51
C THR A 91 6.51 -2.54 -6.72
N ALA A 92 6.91 -3.08 -7.88
CA ALA A 92 8.29 -3.18 -8.34
C ALA A 92 8.62 -2.23 -9.51
N LEU A 93 7.71 -1.31 -9.87
CA LEU A 93 7.93 -0.34 -10.96
C LEU A 93 8.65 0.92 -10.44
N GLY A 94 9.90 1.12 -10.87
CA GLY A 94 10.73 2.27 -10.53
C GLY A 94 10.42 3.52 -11.37
N ALA A 95 9.18 3.99 -11.29
CA ALA A 95 8.73 5.23 -11.93
C ALA A 95 8.85 6.44 -10.99
N ASP A 96 8.61 7.66 -11.48
CA ASP A 96 8.51 8.81 -10.58
C ASP A 96 7.29 8.71 -9.67
N ALA A 97 6.16 8.24 -10.20
CA ALA A 97 4.98 7.95 -9.41
C ALA A 97 4.23 6.72 -9.95
N ILE A 98 3.52 6.03 -9.06
CA ILE A 98 2.49 5.04 -9.42
C ILE A 98 1.12 5.55 -8.97
N VAL A 99 0.07 5.11 -9.66
CA VAL A 99 -1.31 5.46 -9.30
C VAL A 99 -1.92 4.34 -8.46
N ASN A 100 -2.52 4.69 -7.33
CA ASN A 100 -3.30 3.81 -6.48
C ASN A 100 -4.80 4.12 -6.63
N ALA A 101 -5.60 3.09 -6.93
CA ALA A 101 -7.06 3.19 -6.87
C ALA A 101 -7.50 3.07 -5.40
N ALA A 102 -7.65 4.22 -4.76
CA ALA A 102 -8.00 4.35 -3.36
C ALA A 102 -9.53 4.27 -3.13
N ASN A 103 -9.91 4.22 -1.86
CA ASN A 103 -11.27 4.46 -1.40
C ASN A 103 -11.40 5.87 -0.81
N SER A 104 -12.62 6.34 -0.56
CA SER A 104 -12.91 7.70 -0.07
C SER A 104 -12.24 8.03 1.28
N GLY A 105 -11.90 7.02 2.08
CA GLY A 105 -11.17 7.19 3.33
C GLY A 105 -9.65 7.39 3.16
N LEU A 106 -9.10 7.16 1.96
CA LEU A 106 -7.68 7.32 1.57
C LEU A 106 -6.61 6.57 2.39
N THR A 107 -6.98 5.95 3.51
CA THR A 107 -6.07 5.30 4.45
C THR A 107 -5.78 3.85 4.08
N GLY A 108 -5.99 3.46 2.83
CA GLY A 108 -5.75 2.11 2.33
C GLY A 108 -6.86 1.12 2.65
N CYS A 109 -6.58 -0.17 2.40
CA CYS A 109 -7.54 -1.25 2.60
C CYS A 109 -7.41 -1.88 4.01
N TYR A 110 -8.53 -2.05 4.70
CA TYR A 110 -8.61 -2.67 6.03
C TYR A 110 -9.03 -4.15 6.01
N ILE A 111 -9.26 -4.73 4.83
CA ILE A 111 -9.57 -6.16 4.70
C ILE A 111 -8.24 -6.93 4.68
N PRO A 112 -8.00 -7.87 5.61
CA PRO A 112 -6.76 -8.65 5.66
C PRO A 112 -6.44 -9.31 4.32
N CYS A 113 -5.24 -9.05 3.80
CA CYS A 113 -4.71 -9.68 2.59
C CYS A 113 -5.65 -9.59 1.36
N HIS A 114 -6.48 -8.55 1.28
CA HIS A 114 -7.41 -8.36 0.17
C HIS A 114 -6.66 -8.20 -1.17
N GLY A 115 -7.21 -8.78 -2.24
CA GLY A 115 -6.62 -8.77 -3.58
C GLY A 115 -6.75 -7.44 -4.34
N CYS A 116 -7.01 -6.32 -3.67
CA CYS A 116 -7.11 -5.02 -4.33
C CYS A 116 -5.74 -4.32 -4.44
N ILE A 117 -5.62 -3.40 -5.40
CA ILE A 117 -4.40 -2.63 -5.65
C ILE A 117 -4.02 -1.74 -4.46
N ASP A 118 -5.02 -1.24 -3.74
CA ASP A 118 -4.85 -0.42 -2.54
C ASP A 118 -4.15 -1.19 -1.42
N ASN A 119 -4.57 -2.44 -1.20
CA ASN A 119 -3.92 -3.32 -0.23
C ASN A 119 -2.48 -3.66 -0.66
N ALA A 120 -2.26 -3.97 -1.94
CA ALA A 120 -0.94 -4.29 -2.47
C ALA A 120 0.03 -3.11 -2.30
N THR A 121 -0.40 -1.90 -2.68
CA THR A 121 0.39 -0.67 -2.59
C THR A 121 0.72 -0.32 -1.14
N HIS A 122 -0.27 -0.27 -0.25
CA HIS A 122 -0.04 0.05 1.17
C HIS A 122 0.81 -1.01 1.88
N SER A 123 0.61 -2.30 1.58
CA SER A 123 1.40 -3.37 2.20
C SER A 123 2.87 -3.34 1.77
N ALA A 124 3.15 -2.97 0.52
CA ALA A 124 4.51 -2.88 0.00
C ALA A 124 5.22 -1.57 0.37
N ALA A 125 4.50 -0.45 0.47
CA ALA A 125 5.05 0.83 0.87
C ALA A 125 5.40 0.87 2.37
N GLY A 126 4.57 0.25 3.22
CA GLY A 126 4.69 0.27 4.67
C GLY A 126 3.67 1.17 5.36
N VAL A 127 3.54 1.05 6.69
CA VAL A 127 2.51 1.76 7.46
C VAL A 127 2.59 3.28 7.35
N GLN A 128 3.76 3.84 7.02
CA GLN A 128 3.94 5.27 6.85
C GLN A 128 3.04 5.86 5.74
N LEU A 129 2.78 5.10 4.66
CA LEU A 129 1.87 5.56 3.60
C LEU A 129 0.47 5.82 4.15
N ARG A 130 -0.01 4.94 5.03
CA ARG A 130 -1.30 5.10 5.71
C ARG A 130 -1.28 6.30 6.68
N LEU A 131 -0.18 6.51 7.40
CA LEU A 131 -0.04 7.65 8.32
C LEU A 131 -0.05 9.00 7.57
N GLU A 132 0.64 9.09 6.44
CA GLU A 132 0.65 10.29 5.60
C GLU A 132 -0.74 10.55 4.99
N CYS A 133 -1.41 9.51 4.46
CA CYS A 133 -2.80 9.65 4.01
C CYS A 133 -3.73 10.13 5.14
N ALA A 134 -3.60 9.59 6.35
CA ALA A 134 -4.43 10.01 7.48
C ALA A 134 -4.19 11.47 7.87
N ALA A 135 -2.95 11.95 7.82
CA ALA A 135 -2.62 13.35 8.03
C ALA A 135 -3.29 14.26 6.98
N LEU A 136 -3.20 13.90 5.69
CA LEU A 136 -3.88 14.62 4.60
C LEU A 136 -5.40 14.66 4.79
N MET A 137 -6.00 13.53 5.19
CA MET A 137 -7.44 13.45 5.44
C MET A 137 -7.89 14.25 6.66
N SER A 138 -7.07 14.27 7.71
CA SER A 138 -7.32 15.09 8.89
C SER A 138 -7.26 16.58 8.58
N GLU A 139 -6.32 17.02 7.75
CA GLU A 139 -6.22 18.41 7.30
C GLU A 139 -7.40 18.79 6.39
N GLN A 140 -7.81 17.88 5.51
CA GLN A 140 -8.96 18.09 4.62
C GLN A 140 -10.31 18.13 5.36
N GLY A 141 -10.44 17.37 6.46
CA GLY A 141 -11.65 17.36 7.30
C GLY A 141 -12.88 16.69 6.69
N ARG A 142 -12.74 16.01 5.54
CA ARG A 142 -13.81 15.25 4.86
C ARG A 142 -13.23 14.13 4.01
N GLU A 143 -14.07 13.14 3.70
CA GLU A 143 -13.74 12.07 2.74
C GLU A 143 -13.39 12.61 1.34
N GLU A 144 -12.52 11.88 0.65
CA GLU A 144 -12.08 12.18 -0.70
C GLU A 144 -13.19 11.81 -1.69
N PRO A 145 -13.67 12.77 -2.50
CA PRO A 145 -14.72 12.50 -3.48
C PRO A 145 -14.11 11.78 -4.69
N PRO A 146 -14.92 11.04 -5.47
CA PRO A 146 -14.45 10.46 -6.72
C PRO A 146 -13.95 11.52 -7.71
N GLY A 147 -12.92 11.19 -8.50
CA GLY A 147 -12.30 12.09 -9.48
C GLY A 147 -11.32 13.11 -8.90
N GLY A 148 -10.98 13.02 -7.61
CA GLY A 148 -9.91 13.78 -6.98
C GLY A 148 -8.64 12.95 -6.83
N ALA A 149 -7.48 13.62 -6.70
CA ALA A 149 -6.20 12.97 -6.47
C ALA A 149 -5.40 13.61 -5.31
N LYS A 150 -4.68 12.77 -4.56
CA LYS A 150 -3.71 13.17 -3.53
C LYS A 150 -2.35 12.55 -3.81
N ILE A 151 -1.28 13.24 -3.42
CA ILE A 151 0.09 12.76 -3.57
C ILE A 151 0.72 12.52 -2.20
N THR A 152 1.46 11.42 -2.09
CA THR A 152 2.26 11.04 -0.91
C THR A 152 3.62 10.54 -1.34
N LYS A 153 4.57 10.40 -0.39
CA LYS A 153 5.79 9.64 -0.64
C LYS A 153 5.47 8.15 -0.82
N ALA A 154 6.26 7.44 -1.63
CA ALA A 154 6.06 6.01 -1.85
C ALA A 154 6.80 5.09 -0.87
N TYR A 155 7.61 5.66 0.04
CA TYR A 155 8.32 4.95 1.10
C TYR A 155 9.23 3.82 0.60
N ASN A 156 8.85 2.57 0.82
CA ASN A 156 9.66 1.40 0.48
C ASN A 156 9.41 0.87 -0.93
N LEU A 157 8.51 1.50 -1.69
CA LEU A 157 8.36 1.25 -3.12
C LEU A 157 9.55 1.83 -3.90
N PRO A 158 9.89 1.29 -5.07
CA PRO A 158 10.91 1.87 -5.94
C PRO A 158 10.44 3.16 -6.62
N ALA A 159 9.12 3.42 -6.64
CA ALA A 159 8.58 4.71 -7.07
C ALA A 159 8.95 5.83 -6.08
N LYS A 160 8.91 7.10 -6.49
CA LYS A 160 9.14 8.22 -5.56
C LYS A 160 7.86 8.64 -4.85
N TYR A 161 6.74 8.62 -5.57
CA TYR A 161 5.43 9.04 -5.08
C TYR A 161 4.32 8.03 -5.37
N VAL A 162 3.25 8.11 -4.60
CA VAL A 162 1.98 7.45 -4.92
C VAL A 162 0.94 8.54 -5.15
N LEU A 163 0.26 8.46 -6.30
CA LEU A 163 -0.90 9.28 -6.63
C LEU A 163 -2.15 8.46 -6.27
N HIS A 164 -2.88 8.89 -5.26
CA HIS A 164 -4.09 8.24 -4.80
C HIS A 164 -5.29 8.91 -5.43
N THR A 165 -6.06 8.16 -6.21
CA THR A 165 -7.30 8.66 -6.84
C THR A 165 -8.48 7.76 -6.46
N VAL A 166 -9.66 8.35 -6.31
CA VAL A 166 -10.88 7.63 -5.92
C VAL A 166 -11.77 7.47 -7.15
N GLY A 167 -11.96 6.22 -7.59
CA GLY A 167 -12.84 5.91 -8.72
C GLY A 167 -14.33 5.94 -8.36
N PRO A 168 -15.23 5.99 -9.38
CA PRO A 168 -16.67 5.86 -9.17
C PRO A 168 -17.06 4.45 -8.71
N ILE A 169 -18.14 4.35 -7.93
CA ILE A 169 -18.75 3.06 -7.56
C ILE A 169 -19.77 2.68 -8.62
N VAL A 170 -19.38 1.80 -9.55
CA VAL A 170 -20.25 1.33 -10.63
C VAL A 170 -21.15 0.19 -10.15
N ARG A 171 -22.48 0.35 -10.31
CA ARG A 171 -23.47 -0.70 -10.02
C ARG A 171 -24.22 -1.07 -11.31
N GLY A 172 -23.91 -2.25 -11.86
CA GLY A 172 -24.47 -2.67 -13.15
C GLY A 172 -23.65 -2.11 -14.33
N ALA A 173 -24.33 -1.65 -15.38
CA ALA A 173 -23.68 -1.03 -16.53
C ALA A 173 -23.18 0.39 -16.18
N PRO A 174 -21.97 0.80 -16.64
CA PRO A 174 -21.48 2.16 -16.43
C PRO A 174 -22.45 3.21 -17.01
N THR A 175 -22.75 4.22 -16.21
CA THR A 175 -23.50 5.40 -16.64
C THR A 175 -22.57 6.46 -17.21
N LEU A 176 -23.12 7.46 -17.90
CA LEU A 176 -22.34 8.62 -18.37
C LEU A 176 -21.60 9.32 -17.23
N ARG A 177 -22.24 9.44 -16.06
CA ARG A 177 -21.63 10.03 -14.87
C ARG A 177 -20.46 9.20 -14.35
N ASP A 178 -20.54 7.87 -14.44
CA ASP A 178 -19.42 7.00 -14.04
C ASP A 178 -18.23 7.21 -14.98
N CYS A 179 -18.47 7.33 -16.28
CA CYS A 179 -17.43 7.63 -17.26
C CYS A 179 -16.76 8.98 -16.99
N GLU A 180 -17.54 10.04 -16.73
CA GLU A 180 -17.04 11.38 -16.42
C GLU A 180 -16.19 11.40 -15.14
N LEU A 181 -16.64 10.68 -14.10
CA LEU A 181 -15.88 10.56 -12.84
C LEU A 181 -14.59 9.78 -13.03
N LEU A 182 -14.61 8.70 -13.82
CA LEU A 182 -13.41 7.92 -14.12
C LEU A 182 -12.40 8.72 -14.97
N GLU A 183 -12.86 9.54 -15.92
CA GLU A 183 -12.01 10.44 -16.71
C GLU A 183 -11.36 11.52 -15.84
N SER A 184 -12.05 11.95 -14.77
CA SER A 184 -11.52 12.95 -13.83
C SER A 184 -10.46 12.38 -12.86
N CYS A 185 -10.36 11.06 -12.72
CA CYS A 185 -9.45 10.38 -11.80
C CYS A 185 -7.98 10.48 -12.21
#